data_AF-A0A522R2R6-F1
#
_entry.id   AF-A0A522R2R6-F1
#
_cell.length_a   1.000
_cell.length_b   1.000
_cell.length_c   1.000
_cell.angle_alpha   90.00
_cell.angle_beta   90.00
_cell.angle_gamma   90.00
#
_symmetry.space_group_name_H-M   'P 1'
#
loop_
_entity.id
_entity.type
_entity.pdbx_description
1 polymer ?
#
loop_
_entity_poly.entity_id
_entity_poly.type
_entity_poly.pdbx_seq_one_letter_code
_entity_poly.pdbx_strand_id
1 'polypeptide(L)'
;MPLISGWMFFRKLSRELKLFIFILGITFILEYTGYYTSAHDIHNLVIYNLLYIFQFYFYSLLFRKLLPSNFSKWFIRIIAALFTIYIGFRIKSVVFPNNTYNSYIPAFLSLSIILYCILYFNHQLGNMQTTFIYKTPWFWIMTGILLYFSGSFLILLVTNYFMFRANEYINDLWTLLFLFDIIKNILIGAGFLFLSNKQWNKSF
;
A
#
# COMPACT_ATOMS: atom_id res chain seq x y z
N MET A 1 4.63 5.29 13.82
CA MET A 1 5.62 4.30 14.32
C MET A 1 6.62 3.81 13.26
N PRO A 2 6.23 3.30 12.08
CA PRO A 2 7.19 2.77 11.11
C PRO A 2 8.12 3.82 10.48
N LEU A 3 7.68 5.09 10.39
CA LEU A 3 8.55 6.20 9.98
C LEU A 3 9.68 6.47 10.97
N ILE A 4 9.37 6.41 12.28
CA ILE A 4 10.35 6.65 13.35
C ILE A 4 11.37 5.50 13.38
N SER A 5 10.91 4.24 13.36
CA SER A 5 11.81 3.10 13.31
C SER A 5 12.62 3.03 12.01
N GLY A 6 12.00 3.32 10.87
CA GLY A 6 12.68 3.43 9.58
C GLY A 6 13.76 4.52 9.56
N TRP A 7 13.48 5.68 10.15
CA TRP A 7 14.46 6.78 10.25
C TRP A 7 15.61 6.44 11.20
N MET A 8 15.33 5.82 12.35
CA MET A 8 16.37 5.36 13.29
C MET A 8 17.35 4.37 12.66
N PHE A 9 16.89 3.53 11.71
CA PHE A 9 17.74 2.55 11.02
C PHE A 9 18.13 2.97 9.60
N PHE A 10 17.95 4.24 9.21
CA PHE A 10 18.12 4.71 7.82
C PHE A 10 19.46 4.35 7.18
N ARG A 11 20.54 4.37 7.97
CA ARG A 11 21.89 4.02 7.49
C ARG A 11 22.06 2.54 7.13
N LYS A 12 21.27 1.64 7.73
CA LYS A 12 21.34 0.18 7.54
C LYS A 12 20.41 -0.35 6.45
N LEU A 13 19.55 0.51 5.90
CA LEU A 13 18.49 0.10 4.98
C LEU A 13 19.00 -0.07 3.56
N SER A 14 18.49 -1.10 2.87
CA SER A 14 18.71 -1.28 1.43
C SER A 14 18.10 -0.11 0.65
N ARG A 15 18.53 0.06 -0.61
CA ARG A 15 18.03 1.16 -1.47
C ARG A 15 16.50 1.13 -1.62
N GLU A 16 15.93 -0.07 -1.70
CA GLU A 16 14.50 -0.33 -1.84
C GLU A 16 13.74 0.06 -0.57
N LEU A 17 14.29 -0.27 0.61
CA LEU A 17 13.66 0.08 1.89
C LEU A 17 13.73 1.59 2.17
N LYS A 18 14.79 2.28 1.74
CA LYS A 18 14.86 3.75 1.80
C LYS A 18 13.79 4.41 0.94
N LEU A 19 13.61 3.93 -0.29
CA LEU A 19 12.52 4.39 -1.17
C LEU A 19 11.14 4.12 -0.56
N PHE A 20 10.97 2.96 0.08
CA PHE A 20 9.73 2.61 0.78
C PHE A 20 9.43 3.59 1.93
N ILE A 21 10.42 3.93 2.77
CA ILE A 21 10.24 4.90 3.86
C ILE A 21 9.89 6.28 3.35
N PHE A 22 10.58 6.75 2.30
CA PHE A 22 10.28 8.04 1.70
C PHE A 22 8.80 8.13 1.29
N ILE A 23 8.24 7.02 0.81
CA ILE A 23 6.85 6.99 0.36
C ILE A 23 5.86 6.75 1.48
N LEU A 24 6.22 6.02 2.53
CA LEU A 24 5.46 6.10 3.78
C LEU A 24 5.37 7.55 4.28
N GLY A 25 6.43 8.34 4.10
CA GLY A 25 6.45 9.76 4.45
C GLY A 25 5.50 10.59 3.59
N ILE A 26 5.54 10.40 2.28
CA ILE A 26 4.60 11.06 1.35
C ILE A 26 3.15 10.67 1.67
N THR A 27 2.87 9.38 1.86
CA THR A 27 1.53 8.90 2.22
C THR A 27 1.05 9.51 3.53
N PHE A 28 1.91 9.56 4.56
CA PHE A 28 1.57 10.18 5.85
C PHE A 28 1.26 11.67 5.71
N ILE A 29 2.07 12.42 4.96
CA ILE A 29 1.81 13.84 4.69
C ILE A 29 0.46 13.99 3.98
N LEU A 30 0.19 13.18 2.95
CA LEU A 30 -1.04 13.28 2.17
C LEU A 30 -2.28 12.88 2.98
N GLU A 31 -2.20 11.83 3.80
CA GLU A 31 -3.26 11.45 4.74
C GLU A 31 -3.53 12.56 5.75
N TYR A 32 -2.48 13.18 6.30
CA TYR A 32 -2.61 14.32 7.20
C TYR A 32 -3.26 15.53 6.50
N THR A 33 -2.85 15.85 5.27
CA THR A 33 -3.50 16.92 4.50
C THR A 33 -4.95 16.61 4.17
N GLY A 34 -5.28 15.34 3.89
CA GLY A 34 -6.64 14.88 3.65
C GLY A 34 -7.52 15.03 4.90
N TYR A 35 -7.00 14.66 6.06
CA TYR A 35 -7.66 14.86 7.36
C TYR A 35 -7.87 16.36 7.65
N TYR A 36 -6.83 17.17 7.48
CA TYR A 36 -6.90 18.62 7.71
C TYR A 36 -7.92 19.31 6.79
N THR A 37 -7.92 18.98 5.50
CA THR A 37 -8.88 19.54 4.53
C THR A 37 -10.30 19.08 4.79
N SER A 38 -10.48 17.82 5.23
CA SER A 38 -11.79 17.31 5.65
C SER A 38 -12.34 18.06 6.87
N ALA A 39 -11.48 18.48 7.80
CA ALA A 39 -11.89 19.25 8.97
C ALA A 39 -12.29 20.71 8.63
N HIS A 40 -11.98 21.18 7.41
CA HIS A 40 -12.28 22.53 6.93
C HIS A 40 -13.29 22.53 5.77
N ASP A 41 -14.03 21.42 5.57
CA ASP A 41 -15.03 21.25 4.51
C ASP A 41 -14.50 21.49 3.07
N ILE A 42 -13.19 21.33 2.86
CA ILE A 42 -12.56 21.45 1.55
C ILE A 42 -12.66 20.12 0.81
N HIS A 43 -13.21 20.12 -0.41
CA HIS A 43 -13.28 18.93 -1.26
C HIS A 43 -11.89 18.34 -1.52
N ASN A 44 -11.61 17.20 -0.87
CA ASN A 44 -10.31 16.52 -0.89
C ASN A 44 -10.30 15.28 -1.80
N LEU A 45 -11.40 14.99 -2.51
CA LEU A 45 -11.54 13.82 -3.37
C LEU A 45 -10.46 13.75 -4.46
N VAL A 46 -10.08 14.88 -5.05
CA VAL A 46 -9.01 14.95 -6.06
C VAL A 46 -7.68 14.53 -5.45
N ILE A 47 -7.37 15.00 -4.24
CA ILE A 47 -6.12 14.69 -3.53
C ILE A 47 -6.03 13.18 -3.29
N TYR A 48 -7.11 12.57 -2.80
CA TYR A 48 -7.16 11.12 -2.58
C TYR A 48 -7.07 10.32 -3.88
N ASN A 49 -7.76 10.72 -4.95
CA ASN A 49 -7.66 10.05 -6.24
C ASN A 49 -6.21 10.07 -6.77
N LEU A 50 -5.54 11.23 -6.70
CA LEU A 50 -4.14 11.36 -7.10
C LEU A 50 -3.21 10.53 -6.22
N LEU A 51 -3.46 10.49 -4.91
CA LEU A 51 -2.71 9.67 -3.97
C LEU A 51 -2.80 8.18 -4.34
N TYR A 52 -4.00 7.65 -4.61
CA TYR A 52 -4.16 6.25 -4.97
C TYR A 52 -3.48 5.91 -6.29
N ILE A 53 -3.53 6.82 -7.28
CA ILE A 53 -2.82 6.66 -8.55
C ILE A 53 -1.30 6.63 -8.31
N PHE A 54 -0.78 7.56 -7.51
CA PHE A 54 0.63 7.58 -7.14
C PHE A 54 1.07 6.31 -6.41
N GLN A 55 0.31 5.89 -5.40
CA GLN A 55 0.57 4.66 -4.65
C GLN A 55 0.57 3.44 -5.56
N PHE A 56 -0.39 3.34 -6.49
CA PHE A 56 -0.46 2.25 -7.45
C PHE A 56 0.83 2.08 -8.25
N TYR A 57 1.29 3.16 -8.90
CA TYR A 57 2.49 3.09 -9.72
C TYR A 57 3.73 2.84 -8.88
N PHE A 58 3.78 3.42 -7.68
CA PHE A 58 4.89 3.15 -6.77
C PHE A 58 4.97 1.68 -6.39
N TYR A 59 3.87 1.09 -5.87
CA TYR A 59 3.86 -0.32 -5.50
C TYR A 59 4.18 -1.20 -6.71
N SER A 60 3.64 -0.90 -7.88
CA SER A 60 3.98 -1.61 -9.13
C SER A 60 5.49 -1.59 -9.43
N LEU A 61 6.13 -0.42 -9.29
CA LEU A 61 7.59 -0.30 -9.48
C LEU A 61 8.38 -1.03 -8.38
N LEU A 62 7.93 -0.95 -7.12
CA LEU A 62 8.55 -1.64 -6.00
C LEU A 62 8.52 -3.16 -6.20
N PHE A 63 7.35 -3.73 -6.47
CA PHE A 63 7.19 -5.16 -6.69
C PHE A 63 7.94 -5.65 -7.93
N ARG A 64 8.01 -4.84 -9.00
CA ARG A 64 8.81 -5.16 -10.19
C ARG A 64 10.31 -5.26 -9.87
N LYS A 65 10.81 -4.51 -8.88
CA LYS A 65 12.20 -4.62 -8.40
C LYS A 65 12.41 -5.80 -7.45
N LEU A 66 11.42 -6.09 -6.60
CA LEU A 66 11.50 -7.18 -5.61
C LEU A 66 11.34 -8.58 -6.22
N LEU A 67 10.58 -8.71 -7.30
CA LEU A 67 10.31 -9.99 -7.97
C LEU A 67 11.33 -10.21 -9.10
N PRO A 68 12.16 -11.28 -9.06
CA PRO A 68 13.14 -11.51 -10.11
C PRO A 68 12.53 -12.12 -11.37
N SER A 69 11.44 -12.89 -11.25
CA SER A 69 10.79 -13.61 -12.37
C SER A 69 10.29 -12.68 -13.48
N ASN A 70 10.64 -13.02 -14.73
CA ASN A 70 10.17 -12.30 -15.91
C ASN A 70 8.64 -12.35 -16.06
N PHE A 71 8.02 -13.47 -15.68
CA PHE A 71 6.57 -13.61 -15.68
C PHE A 71 5.91 -12.59 -14.76
N SER A 72 6.38 -12.48 -13.51
CA SER A 72 5.86 -11.50 -12.55
C SER A 72 6.02 -10.06 -13.04
N LYS A 73 7.17 -9.73 -13.66
CA LYS A 73 7.41 -8.39 -14.23
C LYS A 73 6.51 -8.09 -15.43
N TRP A 74 6.20 -9.08 -16.25
CA TRP A 74 5.27 -8.96 -17.36
C TRP A 74 3.83 -8.77 -16.85
N PHE A 75 3.41 -9.57 -15.87
CA PHE A 75 2.10 -9.48 -15.24
C PHE A 75 1.86 -8.10 -14.59
N ILE A 76 2.84 -7.58 -13.85
CA ILE A 76 2.77 -6.22 -13.27
C ILE A 76 2.60 -5.16 -14.36
N ARG A 77 3.32 -5.28 -15.49
CA ARG A 77 3.19 -4.33 -16.61
C ARG A 77 1.79 -4.36 -17.24
N ILE A 78 1.17 -5.53 -17.35
CA ILE A 78 -0.21 -5.65 -17.84
C ILE A 78 -1.18 -4.98 -16.88
N ILE A 79 -1.10 -5.28 -15.58
CA ILE A 79 -1.98 -4.64 -14.59
C ILE A 79 -1.78 -3.12 -14.60
N ALA A 80 -0.54 -2.65 -14.72
CA ALA A 80 -0.25 -1.23 -14.85
C ALA A 80 -0.87 -0.62 -16.10
N ALA A 81 -0.76 -1.28 -17.27
CA ALA A 81 -1.37 -0.81 -18.50
C ALA A 81 -2.90 -0.75 -18.40
N LEU A 82 -3.54 -1.79 -17.84
CA LEU A 82 -4.98 -1.82 -17.60
C LEU A 82 -5.44 -0.69 -16.68
N PHE A 83 -4.68 -0.42 -15.61
CA PHE A 83 -4.96 0.69 -14.71
C PHE A 83 -4.83 2.05 -15.42
N THR A 84 -3.77 2.25 -16.21
CA THR A 84 -3.59 3.48 -17.00
C THR A 84 -4.76 3.71 -17.95
N ILE A 85 -5.20 2.66 -18.66
CA ILE A 85 -6.35 2.71 -19.58
C ILE A 85 -7.61 3.09 -18.79
N TYR A 86 -7.87 2.44 -17.65
CA TYR A 86 -9.01 2.74 -16.79
C TYR A 86 -9.02 4.20 -16.32
N ILE A 87 -7.88 4.71 -15.83
CA ILE A 87 -7.75 6.12 -15.41
C ILE A 87 -7.95 7.06 -16.61
N GLY A 88 -7.43 6.72 -17.79
CA GLY A 88 -7.63 7.49 -19.02
C GLY A 88 -9.11 7.66 -19.36
N PHE A 89 -9.88 6.57 -19.32
CA PHE A 89 -11.34 6.62 -19.53
C PHE A 89 -12.09 7.43 -18.45
N ARG A 90 -11.56 7.48 -17.23
CA ARG A 90 -12.18 8.14 -16.07
C ARG A 90 -11.56 9.49 -15.73
N ILE A 91 -10.71 10.06 -16.58
CA ILE A 91 -9.90 11.25 -16.25
C ILE A 91 -10.75 12.45 -15.78
N LYS A 92 -11.91 12.67 -16.39
CA LYS A 92 -12.84 13.73 -15.98
C LYS A 92 -13.30 13.55 -14.54
N SER A 93 -13.69 12.34 -14.15
CA SER A 93 -14.13 12.04 -12.77
C SER A 93 -12.99 12.04 -11.75
N VAL A 94 -11.75 11.85 -12.20
CA VAL A 94 -10.56 11.91 -11.35
C VAL A 94 -10.20 13.35 -11.02
N VAL A 95 -10.20 14.23 -12.03
CA VAL A 95 -9.79 15.64 -11.91
C VAL A 95 -10.93 16.53 -11.43
N PHE A 96 -12.16 16.26 -11.86
CA PHE A 96 -13.38 16.98 -11.49
C PHE A 96 -14.40 16.00 -10.90
N PRO A 97 -14.20 15.53 -9.66
CA PRO A 97 -15.10 14.58 -9.02
C PRO A 97 -16.46 15.23 -8.71
N ASN A 98 -17.55 14.52 -9.01
CA ASN A 98 -18.93 15.01 -8.83
C ASN A 98 -19.41 14.97 -7.36
N ASN A 99 -18.58 15.39 -6.40
CA ASN A 99 -18.82 15.29 -4.93
C ASN A 99 -19.12 13.88 -4.37
N THR A 100 -19.25 12.87 -5.22
CA THR A 100 -19.42 11.48 -4.81
C THR A 100 -18.06 10.78 -4.71
N TYR A 101 -17.83 10.10 -3.59
CA TYR A 101 -16.67 9.24 -3.42
C TYR A 101 -16.67 8.11 -4.46
N ASN A 102 -15.52 7.87 -5.09
CA ASN A 102 -15.35 6.80 -6.06
C ASN A 102 -14.49 5.68 -5.46
N SER A 103 -15.12 4.63 -4.92
CA SER A 103 -14.39 3.51 -4.32
C SER A 103 -13.68 2.60 -5.32
N TYR A 104 -13.92 2.73 -6.63
CA TYR A 104 -13.37 1.81 -7.63
C TYR A 104 -11.85 1.96 -7.82
N ILE A 105 -11.31 3.18 -7.76
CA ILE A 105 -9.87 3.43 -7.87
C ILE A 105 -9.11 2.77 -6.70
N PRO A 106 -9.45 3.05 -5.41
CA PRO A 106 -8.78 2.40 -4.29
C PRO A 106 -9.06 0.89 -4.22
N ALA A 107 -10.21 0.39 -4.68
CA ALA A 107 -10.46 -1.04 -4.77
C ALA A 107 -9.55 -1.73 -5.81
N PHE A 108 -9.36 -1.13 -6.99
CA PHE A 108 -8.45 -1.67 -8.01
C PHE A 108 -6.99 -1.69 -7.51
N LEU A 109 -6.56 -0.59 -6.87
CA LEU A 109 -5.27 -0.50 -6.20
C LEU A 109 -5.08 -1.66 -5.20
N SER A 110 -6.07 -1.84 -4.33
CA SER A 110 -6.01 -2.86 -3.27
C SER A 110 -5.91 -4.27 -3.86
N LEU A 111 -6.75 -4.59 -4.85
CA LEU A 111 -6.70 -5.88 -5.54
C LEU A 111 -5.35 -6.13 -6.20
N SER A 112 -4.80 -5.12 -6.87
CA SER A 112 -3.49 -5.23 -7.54
C SER A 112 -2.37 -5.52 -6.54
N ILE A 113 -2.37 -4.83 -5.39
CA ILE A 113 -1.35 -5.03 -4.36
C ILE A 113 -1.49 -6.39 -3.68
N ILE A 114 -2.73 -6.88 -3.46
CA ILE A 114 -2.97 -8.25 -2.97
C ILE A 114 -2.32 -9.26 -3.91
N LEU A 115 -2.58 -9.16 -5.23
CA LEU A 115 -1.98 -10.05 -6.22
C LEU A 115 -0.45 -9.97 -6.22
N TYR A 116 0.12 -8.78 -6.08
CA TYR A 116 1.57 -8.61 -6.00
C TYR A 116 2.18 -9.24 -4.74
N CYS A 117 1.52 -9.11 -3.60
CA CYS A 117 1.93 -9.77 -2.35
C CYS A 117 1.88 -11.29 -2.48
N ILE A 118 0.83 -11.84 -3.10
CA ILE A 118 0.71 -13.28 -3.36
C ILE A 118 1.87 -13.76 -4.25
N LEU A 119 2.19 -13.03 -5.32
CA LEU A 119 3.36 -13.34 -6.17
C LEU A 119 4.67 -13.30 -5.39
N TYR A 120 4.83 -12.34 -4.48
CA TYR A 120 6.00 -12.24 -3.61
C TYR A 120 6.12 -13.46 -2.69
N PHE A 121 5.05 -13.83 -1.99
CA PHE A 121 5.08 -14.99 -1.10
C PHE A 121 5.30 -16.29 -1.87
N ASN A 122 4.64 -16.47 -3.02
CA ASN A 122 4.85 -17.64 -3.88
C ASN A 122 6.34 -17.75 -4.31
N HIS A 123 6.94 -16.63 -4.70
CA HIS A 123 8.36 -16.60 -5.06
C HIS A 123 9.28 -16.95 -3.87
N GLN A 124 9.00 -16.44 -2.68
CA GLN A 124 9.81 -16.73 -1.48
C GLN A 124 9.66 -18.20 -1.03
N LEU A 125 8.45 -18.75 -1.11
CA LEU A 125 8.18 -20.15 -0.77
C LEU A 125 8.75 -21.12 -1.81
N GLY A 126 8.85 -20.74 -3.08
CA GLY A 126 9.48 -21.57 -4.12
C GLY A 126 11.02 -21.62 -4.05
N ASN A 127 11.65 -20.62 -3.42
CA ASN A 127 13.11 -20.46 -3.38
C ASN A 127 13.68 -20.60 -1.96
N MET A 128 13.24 -21.62 -1.18
CA MET A 128 13.66 -21.85 0.20
C MET A 128 15.13 -22.29 0.36
N GLN A 129 16.08 -21.51 -0.16
CA GLN A 129 17.48 -21.54 0.26
C GLN A 129 17.70 -20.74 1.55
N THR A 130 16.79 -19.82 1.89
CA THR A 130 16.81 -19.12 3.18
C THR A 130 16.08 -19.94 4.23
N THR A 131 16.81 -20.49 5.20
CA THR A 131 16.28 -21.35 6.27
C THR A 131 15.13 -20.76 7.08
N PHE A 132 14.94 -19.43 7.09
CA PHE A 132 13.81 -18.78 7.77
C PHE A 132 13.37 -17.46 7.10
N ILE A 133 12.32 -17.48 6.28
CA ILE A 133 11.79 -16.32 5.53
C ILE A 133 11.31 -15.21 6.48
N TYR A 134 10.75 -15.58 7.64
CA TYR A 134 10.28 -14.63 8.67
C TYR A 134 11.40 -13.79 9.30
N LYS A 135 12.68 -14.14 9.08
CA LYS A 135 13.83 -13.34 9.52
C LYS A 135 14.18 -12.21 8.54
N THR A 136 13.44 -12.06 7.44
CA THR A 136 13.64 -10.97 6.47
C THR A 136 12.69 -9.80 6.78
N PRO A 137 13.16 -8.54 6.70
CA PRO A 137 12.29 -7.37 6.89
C PRO A 137 11.13 -7.33 5.90
N TRP A 138 11.40 -7.74 4.65
CA TRP A 138 10.41 -7.76 3.58
C TRP A 138 9.25 -8.71 3.85
N PHE A 139 9.47 -9.83 4.56
CA PHE A 139 8.38 -10.70 4.97
C PHE A 139 7.34 -9.93 5.80
N TRP A 140 7.77 -9.25 6.87
CA TRP A 140 6.87 -8.49 7.75
C TRP A 140 6.19 -7.32 7.04
N ILE A 141 6.93 -6.61 6.20
CA ILE A 141 6.40 -5.49 5.41
C ILE A 141 5.31 -6.01 4.45
N MET A 142 5.57 -7.10 3.72
CA MET A 142 4.62 -7.67 2.76
C MET A 142 3.39 -8.26 3.45
N THR A 143 3.56 -8.87 4.62
CA THR A 143 2.43 -9.36 5.43
C THR A 143 1.54 -8.21 5.88
N GLY A 144 2.12 -7.11 6.37
CA GLY A 144 1.36 -5.92 6.76
C GLY A 144 0.62 -5.28 5.59
N ILE A 145 1.29 -5.15 4.44
CA ILE A 145 0.68 -4.65 3.19
C ILE A 145 -0.47 -5.56 2.77
N LEU A 146 -0.26 -6.88 2.71
CA LEU A 146 -1.28 -7.84 2.29
C LEU A 146 -2.52 -7.77 3.19
N LEU A 147 -2.34 -7.77 4.52
CA LEU A 147 -3.45 -7.71 5.47
C LEU A 147 -4.24 -6.39 5.36
N TYR A 148 -3.55 -5.26 5.20
CA TYR A 148 -4.24 -3.98 5.05
C TYR A 148 -5.02 -3.91 3.75
N PHE A 149 -4.41 -4.26 2.62
CA PHE A 149 -5.09 -4.15 1.34
C PHE A 149 -6.19 -5.20 1.18
N SER A 150 -6.07 -6.40 1.76
CA SER A 150 -7.15 -7.39 1.75
C SER A 150 -8.35 -6.96 2.60
N GLY A 151 -8.11 -6.47 3.82
CA GLY A 151 -9.16 -5.93 4.68
C GLY A 151 -9.83 -4.70 4.08
N SER A 152 -9.02 -3.76 3.58
CA SER A 152 -9.51 -2.53 2.94
C SER A 152 -10.28 -2.82 1.66
N PHE A 153 -9.86 -3.78 0.85
CA PHE A 153 -10.56 -4.14 -0.39
C PHE A 153 -12.02 -4.54 -0.15
N LEU A 154 -12.27 -5.38 0.85
CA LEU A 154 -13.63 -5.81 1.20
C LEU A 154 -14.48 -4.62 1.65
N ILE A 155 -13.92 -3.73 2.46
CA ILE A 155 -14.60 -2.51 2.92
C ILE A 155 -14.92 -1.60 1.73
N LEU A 156 -13.94 -1.33 0.87
CA LEU A 156 -14.07 -0.43 -0.29
C LEU A 156 -15.09 -0.91 -1.31
N LEU A 157 -15.25 -2.23 -1.48
CA LEU A 157 -16.28 -2.81 -2.33
C LEU A 157 -17.69 -2.46 -1.83
N VAL A 158 -17.91 -2.48 -0.53
CA VAL A 158 -19.22 -2.21 0.07
C VAL A 158 -19.44 -0.72 0.38
N THR A 159 -18.38 0.09 0.46
CA THR A 159 -18.48 1.51 0.86
C THR A 159 -19.50 2.30 0.03
N ASN A 160 -19.53 2.13 -1.30
CA ASN A 160 -20.51 2.86 -2.13
C ASN A 160 -21.96 2.48 -1.76
N TYR A 161 -22.22 1.20 -1.45
CA TYR A 161 -23.56 0.76 -1.03
C TYR A 161 -23.98 1.43 0.29
N PHE A 162 -23.09 1.44 1.29
CA PHE A 162 -23.36 2.06 2.59
C PHE A 162 -23.46 3.58 2.49
N MET A 163 -22.66 4.24 1.63
CA MET A 163 -22.77 5.68 1.37
C MET A 163 -24.16 6.10 0.90
N PHE A 164 -24.78 5.34 -0.01
CA PHE A 164 -26.07 5.72 -0.60
C PHE A 164 -27.29 5.16 0.14
N ARG A 165 -27.16 4.06 0.88
CA ARG A 165 -28.32 3.34 1.44
C ARG A 165 -28.31 3.16 2.96
N ALA A 166 -27.16 3.27 3.61
CA ALA A 166 -27.02 2.95 5.04
C ALA A 166 -25.90 3.79 5.68
N ASN A 167 -26.07 5.11 5.63
CA ASN A 167 -25.06 6.11 6.01
C ASN A 167 -24.63 5.98 7.49
N GLU A 168 -25.49 5.42 8.34
CA GLU A 168 -25.23 5.21 9.76
C GLU A 168 -23.98 4.34 10.05
N TYR A 169 -23.62 3.40 9.15
CA TYR A 169 -22.47 2.50 9.33
C TYR A 169 -21.16 3.01 8.69
N ILE A 170 -21.16 4.17 8.05
CA ILE A 170 -19.95 4.67 7.36
C ILE A 170 -18.80 4.86 8.34
N ASN A 171 -19.06 5.39 9.53
CA ASN A 171 -18.04 5.61 10.55
C ASN A 171 -17.44 4.29 11.06
N ASP A 172 -18.24 3.23 11.13
CA ASP A 172 -17.75 1.90 11.51
C ASP A 172 -16.82 1.33 10.44
N LEU A 173 -17.16 1.50 9.16
CA LEU A 173 -16.30 1.10 8.04
C LEU A 173 -14.96 1.84 8.05
N TRP A 174 -14.97 3.15 8.32
CA TRP A 174 -13.73 3.92 8.46
C TRP A 174 -12.90 3.47 9.68
N THR A 175 -13.56 3.16 10.79
CA THR A 175 -12.90 2.62 11.98
C THR A 175 -12.20 1.29 11.68
N LEU A 176 -12.84 0.40 10.92
CA LEU A 176 -12.21 -0.84 10.47
C LEU A 176 -11.00 -0.59 9.56
N LEU A 177 -11.09 0.39 8.63
CA LEU A 177 -9.94 0.79 7.80
C LEU A 177 -8.77 1.28 8.65
N PHE A 178 -9.02 2.09 9.67
CA PHE A 178 -7.99 2.56 10.60
C PHE A 178 -7.37 1.39 11.40
N LEU A 179 -8.15 0.40 11.82
CA LEU A 179 -7.64 -0.78 12.51
C LEU A 179 -6.68 -1.58 11.61
N PHE A 180 -7.05 -1.83 10.36
CA PHE A 180 -6.15 -2.48 9.39
C PHE A 180 -4.87 -1.66 9.15
N ASP A 181 -4.98 -0.34 9.12
CA ASP A 181 -3.84 0.55 8.95
C ASP A 181 -2.87 0.48 10.14
N ILE A 182 -3.39 0.45 11.37
CA ILE A 182 -2.60 0.27 12.59
C ILE A 182 -1.85 -1.07 12.54
N ILE A 183 -2.54 -2.16 12.20
CA ILE A 183 -1.93 -3.50 12.09
C ILE A 183 -0.79 -3.50 11.06
N LYS A 184 -1.02 -2.91 9.88
CA LYS A 184 0.02 -2.75 8.85
C LYS A 184 1.22 -2.00 9.40
N ASN A 185 1.00 -0.88 10.08
CA ASN A 185 2.07 -0.04 10.60
C ASN A 185 2.89 -0.76 11.70
N ILE A 186 2.24 -1.58 12.55
CA ILE A 186 2.91 -2.42 13.55
C ILE A 186 3.80 -3.45 12.85
N LEU A 187 3.28 -4.16 11.83
CA LEU A 187 4.03 -5.19 11.11
C LEU A 187 5.22 -4.61 10.34
N ILE A 188 5.05 -3.47 9.67
CA ILE A 188 6.15 -2.75 9.02
C ILE A 188 7.21 -2.34 10.07
N GLY A 189 6.75 -1.84 11.22
CA GLY A 189 7.63 -1.49 12.34
C GLY A 189 8.45 -2.69 12.83
N ALA A 190 7.81 -3.85 13.00
CA ALA A 190 8.47 -5.10 13.36
C ALA A 190 9.52 -5.51 12.31
N GLY A 191 9.21 -5.37 11.02
CA GLY A 191 10.16 -5.62 9.93
C GLY A 191 11.44 -4.79 10.05
N PHE A 192 11.33 -3.51 10.41
CA PHE A 192 12.50 -2.66 10.65
C PHE A 192 13.29 -3.05 11.92
N LEU A 193 12.63 -3.53 12.97
CA LEU A 193 13.30 -4.03 14.18
C LEU A 193 14.07 -5.34 13.92
N PHE A 194 13.55 -6.23 13.07
CA PHE A 194 14.32 -7.41 12.66
C PHE A 194 15.60 -7.04 11.89
N LEU A 195 15.60 -5.90 11.19
CA LEU A 195 16.81 -5.36 10.58
C LEU A 195 17.83 -4.85 11.63
N SER A 196 17.37 -4.38 12.79
CA SER A 196 18.27 -3.87 13.85
C SER A 196 18.99 -4.97 14.61
N ASN A 197 18.33 -6.11 14.83
CA ASN A 197 18.89 -7.24 15.58
C ASN A 197 19.90 -8.06 14.78
N LYS A 198 19.90 -7.96 13.45
CA LYS A 198 20.91 -8.57 12.58
C LYS A 198 22.06 -7.58 12.36
N GLN A 199 23.06 -7.62 13.23
CA GLN A 199 24.42 -7.25 12.83
C GLN A 199 24.76 -8.07 11.58
N TRP A 200 24.76 -7.42 10.41
CA TRP A 200 25.32 -7.99 9.21
C TRP A 200 26.82 -8.15 9.44
N ASN A 201 27.24 -9.37 9.79
CA ASN A 201 28.61 -9.81 9.54
C ASN A 201 28.88 -9.52 8.07
N LYS A 202 29.81 -8.58 7.86
CA LYS A 202 30.45 -8.33 6.57
C LYS A 202 31.02 -9.65 6.06
N SER A 203 30.42 -10.25 5.04
CA SER A 203 31.09 -11.19 4.13
C SER A 203 30.15 -11.59 3.00
N PHE A 204 30.07 -10.73 1.98
CA PHE A 204 30.01 -11.12 0.57
C PHE A 204 30.68 -10.02 -0.24
#